data_AF-X1PF55-F1
#
_entry.id   AF-X1PF55-F1
#
_cell.length_a   1.000
_cell.length_b   1.000
_cell.length_c   1.000
_cell.angle_alpha   90.00
_cell.angle_beta   90.00
_cell.angle_gamma   90.00
#
_symmetry.space_group_name_H-M   'P 1'
#
loop_
_entity.id
_entity.type
_entity.pdbx_description
1 polymer ?
#
loop_
_entity_poly.entity_id
_entity_poly.type
_entity_poly.pdbx_seq_one_letter_code
_entity_poly.pdbx_strand_id
1 'polypeptide(L)'
;MQGSLSAIDIGILILYSCVLIGMGVYYTRKCRTAEQFMVAGRSIPAWAAGLAVMSAYTSSISYIATPGKAFDSNWNPIIFSLCILPVTWLVCKYAVPYYRKTQLISVYSFLEERLGSWGRVYAALA
;
A
#
# COMPACT_ATOMS: atom_id res chain seq x y z
N MET A 1 3.32 28.88 19.96
CA MET A 1 2.87 27.59 20.53
C MET A 1 4.10 26.71 20.73
N GLN A 2 4.63 26.62 21.96
CA GLN A 2 5.66 25.63 22.30
C GLN A 2 4.95 24.41 22.89
N GLY A 3 4.60 23.44 22.04
CA GLY A 3 4.16 22.14 22.51
C GLY A 3 5.40 21.29 22.78
N SER A 4 5.77 21.12 24.04
CA SER A 4 6.78 20.13 24.41
C SER A 4 6.15 18.74 24.35
N LEU A 5 6.79 17.80 23.65
CA LEU A 5 6.35 16.41 23.63
C LEU A 5 6.45 15.84 25.04
N SER A 6 5.35 15.28 25.54
CA SER A 6 5.34 14.63 26.84
C SER A 6 6.22 13.38 26.81
N ALA A 7 6.74 12.97 27.97
CA ALA A 7 7.46 11.70 28.10
C ALA A 7 6.61 10.49 27.65
N ILE A 8 5.28 10.59 27.79
CA ILE A 8 4.34 9.57 27.31
C ILE A 8 4.34 9.50 25.78
N ASP A 9 4.30 10.64 25.09
CA ASP A 9 4.29 10.70 23.61
C ASP A 9 5.56 10.06 23.03
N ILE A 10 6.71 10.40 23.63
CA ILE A 10 8.01 9.84 23.26
C ILE A 10 8.03 8.33 23.50
N GLY A 11 7.50 7.87 24.64
CA GLY A 11 7.38 6.45 24.95
C GLY A 11 6.56 5.68 23.91
N ILE A 12 5.42 6.23 23.47
CA ILE A 12 4.58 5.62 22.44
C ILE A 12 5.32 5.54 21.09
N LEU A 13 6.02 6.61 20.69
CA LEU A 13 6.78 6.63 19.44
C LEU A 13 7.91 5.60 19.42
N ILE A 14 8.64 5.48 20.52
CA ILE A 14 9.71 4.48 20.66
C ILE A 14 9.12 3.08 20.58
N LEU A 15 8.06 2.80 21.33
CA LEU A 15 7.40 1.49 21.32
C LEU A 15 6.92 1.10 19.93
N TYR A 16 6.23 2.02 19.24
CA TYR A 16 5.78 1.81 17.86
C TYR A 16 6.94 1.49 16.92
N SER A 17 8.03 2.26 17.00
CA SER A 17 9.22 2.06 16.19
C SER A 17 9.88 0.70 16.47
N CYS A 18 9.99 0.32 17.74
CA CYS A 18 10.52 -0.98 18.15
C CYS A 18 9.65 -2.14 17.61
N VAL A 19 8.33 -2.00 17.63
CA VAL A 19 7.42 -3.02 17.06
C VAL A 19 7.63 -3.16 15.56
N LEU A 20 7.74 -2.06 14.82
CA LEU A 20 7.98 -2.09 13.36
C LEU A 20 9.33 -2.74 13.02
N ILE A 21 10.41 -2.33 13.70
CA ILE A 21 11.75 -2.90 13.50
C ILE A 21 11.75 -4.39 13.88
N GLY A 22 11.13 -4.74 15.01
CA GLY A 22 11.02 -6.12 15.48
C GLY A 22 10.28 -7.02 14.48
N MET A 23 9.16 -6.53 13.94
CA MET A 23 8.44 -7.21 12.86
C MET A 23 9.32 -7.40 11.62
N GLY A 24 10.04 -6.37 11.20
CA GLY A 24 10.98 -6.44 10.07
C GLY A 24 12.02 -7.55 10.27
N VAL A 25 12.76 -7.52 11.39
CA VAL A 25 13.78 -8.52 11.72
C VAL A 25 13.20 -9.93 11.82
N TYR A 26 12.00 -10.08 12.38
CA TYR A 26 11.32 -11.36 12.49
C TYR A 26 10.99 -11.97 11.12
N TYR A 27 10.42 -11.18 10.21
CA TYR A 27 10.02 -11.67 8.89
C TYR A 27 11.19 -11.82 7.91
N THR A 28 12.26 -11.02 8.03
CA THR A 28 13.49 -11.21 7.25
C THR A 28 14.06 -12.62 7.41
N ARG A 29 13.97 -13.21 8.61
CA ARG A 29 14.45 -14.60 8.86
C ARG A 29 13.59 -15.67 8.17
N LYS A 30 12.35 -15.35 7.79
CA LYS A 30 11.40 -16.28 7.17
C LYS A 30 11.39 -16.22 5.65
N CYS A 31 11.80 -15.11 5.05
CA CYS A 31 11.83 -14.93 3.59
C CYS A 31 13.16 -15.44 3.02
N ARG A 32 13.18 -16.66 2.46
CA ARG A 32 14.37 -17.27 1.83
C ARG A 32 14.37 -17.20 0.31
N THR A 33 13.22 -16.93 -0.31
CA THR A 33 13.09 -16.83 -1.78
C THR A 33 12.50 -15.50 -2.20
N ALA A 34 12.75 -15.09 -3.45
CA ALA A 34 12.18 -13.87 -4.03
C ALA A 34 10.64 -13.90 -4.01
N GLU A 35 10.02 -15.06 -4.24
CA GLU A 35 8.56 -15.22 -4.18
C GLU A 35 8.01 -15.03 -2.76
N GLN A 36 8.69 -15.56 -1.74
CA GLN A 36 8.34 -15.32 -0.34
C GLN A 36 8.48 -13.84 0.03
N PHE A 37 9.48 -13.15 -0.54
CA PHE A 37 9.68 -11.73 -0.28
C PHE A 37 8.65 -10.85 -0.99
N MET A 38 8.36 -11.11 -2.26
CA MET A 38 7.51 -10.23 -3.09
C MET A 38 6.01 -10.48 -2.89
N VAL A 39 5.59 -11.74 -2.69
CA VAL A 39 4.16 -12.11 -2.60
C VAL A 39 3.82 -12.91 -1.34
N ALA A 40 4.75 -13.00 -0.38
CA ALA A 40 4.57 -13.74 0.88
C ALA A 40 4.12 -15.20 0.66
N GLY A 41 4.58 -15.84 -0.42
CA GLY A 41 4.15 -17.20 -0.79
C GLY A 41 2.64 -17.34 -1.00
N ARG A 42 1.94 -16.23 -1.27
CA ARG A 42 0.48 -16.14 -1.44
C ARG A 42 -0.32 -16.65 -0.22
N SER A 43 0.28 -16.65 0.97
CA SER A 43 -0.37 -17.13 2.21
C SER A 43 -1.17 -16.05 2.94
N ILE A 44 -1.13 -14.79 2.48
CA ILE A 44 -1.82 -13.68 3.15
C ILE A 44 -3.33 -13.79 2.92
N PRO A 45 -4.16 -13.80 3.98
CA PRO A 45 -5.61 -13.83 3.84
C PRO A 45 -6.14 -12.52 3.25
N ALA A 46 -7.28 -12.59 2.56
CA ALA A 46 -7.81 -11.47 1.77
C ALA A 46 -8.04 -10.18 2.59
N TRP A 47 -8.51 -10.30 3.83
CA TRP A 47 -8.73 -9.14 4.71
C TRP A 47 -7.42 -8.43 5.06
N ALA A 48 -6.34 -9.17 5.32
CA ALA A 48 -5.04 -8.62 5.67
C ALA A 48 -4.38 -7.96 4.46
N ALA A 49 -4.53 -8.56 3.27
CA ALA A 49 -4.10 -7.96 2.02
C ALA A 49 -4.85 -6.64 1.74
N GLY A 50 -6.16 -6.58 1.99
CA GLY A 50 -6.96 -5.38 1.85
C GLY A 50 -6.50 -4.25 2.78
N LEU A 51 -6.23 -4.56 4.05
CA LEU A 51 -5.67 -3.60 5.00
C LEU A 51 -4.31 -3.08 4.55
N ALA A 52 -3.42 -3.97 4.07
CA ALA A 52 -2.10 -3.57 3.56
C ALA A 52 -2.21 -2.61 2.35
N VAL A 53 -3.14 -2.86 1.44
CA VAL A 53 -3.42 -1.97 0.30
C VAL A 53 -3.90 -0.59 0.78
N MET A 54 -4.82 -0.54 1.73
CA MET A 54 -5.30 0.73 2.30
C MET A 54 -4.22 1.48 3.08
N SER A 55 -3.36 0.76 3.81
CA SER A 55 -2.21 1.34 4.49
C SER A 55 -1.21 1.93 3.50
N ALA A 56 -0.95 1.26 2.37
CA ALA A 56 -0.08 1.78 1.31
C ALA A 56 -0.71 2.95 0.55
N TYR A 57 -2.03 2.96 0.40
CA TYR A 57 -2.77 4.06 -0.22
C TYR A 57 -2.73 5.35 0.64
N THR A 58 -2.73 5.20 1.96
CA THR A 58 -2.81 6.34 2.88
C THR A 58 -1.41 6.89 3.18
N SER A 59 -1.13 8.11 2.73
CA SER A 59 0.14 8.79 2.98
C SER A 59 0.02 9.90 4.03
N SER A 60 1.14 10.32 4.62
CA SER A 60 1.18 11.49 5.53
C SER A 60 0.70 12.78 4.85
N ILE A 61 0.92 12.93 3.54
CA ILE A 61 0.44 14.07 2.76
C ILE A 61 -1.10 14.07 2.75
N SER A 62 -1.72 12.92 2.47
CA SER A 62 -3.17 12.79 2.43
C SER A 62 -3.81 13.16 3.78
N TYR A 63 -3.17 12.79 4.90
CA TYR A 63 -3.64 13.09 6.25
C TYR A 63 -3.66 14.59 6.58
N ILE A 64 -2.71 15.37 6.09
CA ILE A 64 -2.63 16.82 6.36
C ILE A 64 -3.39 17.60 5.27
N ALA A 65 -3.21 17.23 4.01
CA ALA A 65 -3.72 18.00 2.87
C ALA A 65 -5.24 17.90 2.70
N THR A 66 -5.84 16.74 2.96
CA THR A 66 -7.29 16.56 2.82
C THR A 66 -8.10 17.43 3.79
N PRO A 67 -7.84 17.39 5.12
CA PRO A 67 -8.51 18.29 6.05
C PRO A 67 -8.11 19.74 5.84
N GLY A 68 -6.85 20.03 5.48
CA GLY A 68 -6.41 21.39 5.15
C GLY A 68 -7.22 21.99 3.99
N LYS A 69 -7.41 21.24 2.90
CA LYS A 69 -8.28 21.66 1.79
C LYS A 69 -9.75 21.78 2.19
N ALA A 70 -10.25 20.87 3.03
CA ALA A 70 -11.64 20.94 3.48
C ALA A 70 -11.90 22.17 4.38
N PHE A 71 -10.89 22.58 5.16
CA PHE A 71 -10.92 23.80 5.97
C PHE A 71 -10.84 25.07 5.10
N ASP A 72 -9.91 25.12 4.15
CA ASP A 72 -9.70 26.29 3.29
C ASP A 72 -10.80 26.48 2.23
N SER A 73 -11.43 25.39 1.80
CA SER A 73 -12.40 25.39 0.70
C SER A 73 -13.71 24.70 1.08
N ASN A 74 -13.95 23.49 0.55
CA ASN A 74 -15.19 22.73 0.71
C ASN A 74 -14.90 21.22 0.72
N TRP A 75 -15.94 20.43 0.93
CA TRP A 75 -15.87 18.98 1.06
C TRP A 75 -15.75 18.24 -0.27
N ASN A 76 -15.52 18.94 -1.38
CA ASN A 76 -15.43 18.35 -2.72
C ASN A 76 -14.44 17.15 -2.82
N PRO A 77 -13.26 17.15 -2.15
CA PRO A 77 -12.34 16.01 -2.19
C PRO A 77 -12.92 14.68 -1.70
N ILE A 78 -14.03 14.69 -0.94
CA ILE A 78 -14.69 13.47 -0.46
C ILE A 78 -15.16 12.58 -1.62
N ILE A 79 -15.49 13.17 -2.77
CA ILE A 79 -15.95 12.43 -3.96
C ILE A 79 -14.86 11.46 -4.41
N PHE A 80 -13.59 11.87 -4.42
CA PHE A 80 -12.46 10.98 -4.74
C PHE A 80 -12.31 9.85 -3.73
N SER A 81 -12.58 10.11 -2.45
CA SER A 81 -12.54 9.08 -1.41
C SER A 81 -13.68 8.07 -1.60
N LEU A 82 -14.87 8.51 -2.02
CA LEU A 82 -16.00 7.61 -2.30
C LEU A 82 -15.76 6.74 -3.54
N CYS A 83 -15.01 7.23 -4.53
CA CYS A 83 -14.64 6.46 -5.72
C CYS A 83 -13.82 5.20 -5.39
N ILE A 84 -13.18 5.10 -4.21
CA ILE A 84 -12.42 3.91 -3.85
C ILE A 84 -13.32 2.67 -3.74
N LEU A 85 -14.59 2.83 -3.36
CA LEU A 85 -15.54 1.71 -3.23
C LEU A 85 -15.84 1.03 -4.58
N PRO A 86 -16.33 1.73 -5.62
CA PRO A 86 -16.59 1.10 -6.91
C PRO A 86 -15.30 0.65 -7.60
N VAL A 87 -14.19 1.39 -7.47
CA VAL A 87 -12.90 0.99 -8.04
C VAL A 87 -12.40 -0.31 -7.41
N THR A 88 -12.43 -0.40 -6.07
CA THR A 88 -12.02 -1.62 -5.35
C THR A 88 -12.89 -2.80 -5.76
N TRP A 89 -14.21 -2.60 -5.89
CA TRP A 89 -15.12 -3.65 -6.34
C TRP A 89 -14.77 -4.16 -7.75
N LEU A 90 -14.53 -3.25 -8.70
CA LEU A 90 -14.09 -3.58 -10.07
C LEU A 90 -12.75 -4.34 -10.06
N VAL A 91 -11.76 -3.84 -9.32
CA VAL A 91 -10.43 -4.46 -9.22
C VAL A 91 -10.51 -5.86 -8.61
N CYS A 92 -11.25 -6.02 -7.52
CA CYS A 92 -11.44 -7.33 -6.88
C CYS A 92 -12.18 -8.32 -7.77
N LYS A 93 -13.12 -7.84 -8.61
CA LYS A 93 -13.90 -8.71 -9.50
C LYS A 93 -13.16 -9.11 -10.77
N TYR A 94 -12.39 -8.22 -11.39
CA TYR A 94 -11.77 -8.46 -12.70
C TYR A 94 -10.25 -8.60 -12.65
N ALA A 95 -9.56 -7.68 -11.98
CA ALA A 95 -8.10 -7.66 -11.97
C ALA A 95 -7.52 -8.74 -11.06
N VAL A 96 -7.98 -8.84 -9.80
CA VAL A 96 -7.43 -9.79 -8.82
C VAL A 96 -7.50 -11.25 -9.30
N PRO A 97 -8.63 -11.76 -9.86
CA PRO A 97 -8.69 -13.12 -10.36
C PRO A 97 -7.74 -13.37 -11.54
N TYR A 98 -7.54 -12.37 -12.40
CA TYR A 98 -6.61 -12.47 -13.53
C TYR A 98 -5.16 -12.62 -13.04
N TYR A 99 -4.69 -11.72 -12.17
CA TYR A 99 -3.33 -11.79 -11.61
C TYR A 99 -3.09 -13.07 -10.79
N ARG A 100 -4.12 -13.57 -10.10
CA ARG A 100 -4.02 -14.86 -9.40
C ARG A 100 -3.92 -16.06 -10.35
N LYS A 101 -4.54 -16.02 -11.53
CA LYS A 101 -4.44 -17.11 -12.51
C LYS A 101 -3.11 -17.14 -13.24
N THR A 102 -2.59 -15.99 -13.63
CA THR A 102 -1.32 -15.88 -14.39
C THR A 102 -0.07 -16.01 -13.51
N GLN A 103 -0.23 -16.02 -12.17
CA GLN A 103 0.86 -16.14 -11.20
C GLN A 103 1.96 -15.08 -11.37
N LEU A 104 1.66 -13.97 -12.05
CA LEU A 104 2.59 -12.87 -12.29
C LEU A 104 2.95 -12.20 -10.95
N ILE A 105 4.25 -12.06 -10.71
CA ILE A 105 4.78 -11.41 -9.50
C ILE A 105 4.86 -9.89 -9.70
N SER A 106 5.08 -9.44 -10.94
CA SER A 106 5.25 -8.04 -11.30
C SER A 106 4.17 -7.58 -12.28
N VAL A 107 3.58 -6.41 -12.03
CA VAL A 107 2.67 -5.74 -12.97
C VAL A 107 3.39 -5.42 -14.28
N TYR A 108 4.69 -5.16 -14.24
CA TYR A 108 5.46 -4.87 -15.46
C TYR A 108 5.61 -6.10 -16.35
N SER A 109 5.59 -7.32 -15.79
CA SER A 109 5.57 -8.55 -16.58
C SER A 109 4.26 -8.70 -17.36
N PHE A 110 3.14 -8.24 -16.78
CA PHE A 110 1.87 -8.16 -17.51
C PHE A 110 1.95 -7.18 -18.69
N LEU A 111 2.58 -6.01 -18.49
CA LEU A 111 2.79 -5.03 -19.56
C LEU A 111 3.73 -5.56 -20.65
N GLU A 112 4.77 -6.32 -20.28
CA GLU A 112 5.65 -6.97 -21.24
C GLU A 112 4.91 -7.97 -22.12
N GLU A 113 4.04 -8.80 -21.54
CA GLU A 113 3.24 -9.77 -22.30
C GLU A 113 2.26 -9.09 -23.26
N ARG A 114 1.72 -7.91 -22.89
CA ARG A 114 0.70 -7.19 -23.67
C ARG A 114 1.25 -6.21 -24.69
N LEU A 115 2.34 -5.53 -24.38
CA LEU A 115 2.88 -4.42 -25.15
C LEU A 115 4.30 -4.72 -25.69
N GLY A 116 4.98 -5.73 -25.17
CA GLY A 116 6.38 -6.04 -25.45
C GLY A 116 7.33 -5.37 -24.46
N SER A 117 8.62 -5.70 -24.56
CA SER A 117 9.64 -5.28 -23.57
C SER A 117 9.79 -3.77 -23.43
N TRP A 118 9.51 -2.98 -24.48
CA TRP A 118 9.53 -1.51 -24.40
C TRP A 118 8.48 -0.98 -23.41
N GLY A 119 7.29 -1.58 -23.37
CA GLY A 119 6.21 -1.18 -22.47
C GLY A 119 6.57 -1.42 -21.00
N ARG A 120 7.28 -2.51 -20.72
CA ARG A 120 7.85 -2.80 -19.40
C ARG A 120 8.89 -1.77 -18.98
N VAL A 121 9.86 -1.48 -19.84
CA VAL A 121 10.95 -0.54 -19.51
C VAL A 121 10.39 0.86 -19.30
N TYR A 122 9.49 1.29 -20.18
CA TYR A 122 8.83 2.58 -20.06
C TYR A 122 8.07 2.71 -18.73
N ALA A 123 7.19 1.75 -18.40
CA ALA A 123 6.39 1.80 -17.18
C ALA A 123 7.21 1.62 -15.89
N ALA A 124 8.39 1.01 -15.96
CA ALA A 124 9.28 0.84 -14.81
C ALA A 124 10.13 2.09 -14.51
N LEU A 125 10.38 2.94 -15.51
CA LEU A 125 11.24 4.12 -15.39
C LEU A 125 10.48 5.46 -15.33
N ALA A 126 9.27 5.52 -15.90
CA ALA A 126 8.40 6.70 -15.88
C ALA A 126 7.63 6.80 -14.56
#